data_AF-A0A8T6VGE9-F1
#
_entry.id   AF-A0A8T6VGE9-F1
#
_cell.length_a   1.000
_cell.length_b   1.000
_cell.length_c   1.000
_cell.angle_alpha   90.00
_cell.angle_beta   90.00
_cell.angle_gamma   90.00
#
_symmetry.space_group_name_H-M   'P 1'
#
loop_
_entity.id
_entity.type
_entity.pdbx_description
1 polymer ?
#
loop_
_entity_poly.entity_id
_entity_poly.type
_entity_poly.pdbx_seq_one_letter_code
_entity_poly.pdbx_strand_id
1 'polypeptide(L)'
;MTNQVILQMAKDLKKASKKNDAPIWGKLAEYALKPSQAKIAVNLKRIDQYTKENDIVAVPGKVLGTGNISHKISLYSFSISNSAATKILDAGGK
;
A
#
# COMPACT_ATOMS: atom_id res chain seq x y z
N MET A 1 -7.35 -15.27 -15.38
CA MET A 1 -7.54 -14.04 -16.19
C MET A 1 -6.56 -13.00 -15.67
N THR A 2 -5.60 -12.56 -16.47
CA THR A 2 -4.55 -11.62 -16.02
C THR A 2 -5.08 -10.19 -16.09
N ASN A 3 -5.13 -9.50 -14.96
CA ASN A 3 -5.62 -8.13 -14.91
C ASN A 3 -4.61 -7.19 -15.61
N GLN A 4 -5.01 -6.62 -16.75
CA GLN A 4 -4.14 -5.76 -17.57
C GLN A 4 -3.70 -4.49 -16.83
N VAL A 5 -4.52 -3.96 -15.92
CA VAL A 5 -4.18 -2.78 -15.11
C VAL A 5 -3.00 -3.08 -14.20
N ILE A 6 -2.99 -4.26 -13.58
CA ILE A 6 -1.89 -4.68 -12.69
C ILE A 6 -0.60 -4.87 -13.49
N LEU A 7 -0.68 -5.45 -14.69
CA LEU A 7 0.47 -5.61 -15.57
C LEU A 7 1.07 -4.26 -15.97
N GLN A 8 0.21 -3.29 -16.32
CA GLN A 8 0.67 -1.96 -16.71
C GLN A 8 1.30 -1.23 -15.53
N MET A 9 0.65 -1.23 -14.36
CA MET A 9 1.19 -0.66 -13.12
C MET A 9 2.56 -1.26 -12.77
N ALA A 10 2.71 -2.59 -12.85
CA ALA A 10 3.99 -3.25 -12.57
C ALA A 10 5.09 -2.85 -13.58
N LYS A 11 4.75 -2.63 -14.86
CA LYS A 11 5.69 -2.11 -15.85
C LYS A 11 6.14 -0.69 -15.51
N ASP A 12 5.20 0.16 -15.10
CA ASP A 12 5.49 1.56 -14.78
C ASP A 12 6.33 1.68 -13.50
N LEU A 13 6.04 0.86 -12.48
CA LEU A 13 6.86 0.74 -11.27
C LEU A 13 8.29 0.25 -11.59
N LYS A 14 8.46 -0.73 -12.50
CA LYS A 14 9.79 -1.17 -12.95
C LYS A 14 10.55 -0.07 -13.70
N LYS A 15 9.87 0.72 -14.53
CA LYS A 15 10.47 1.88 -15.21
C LYS A 15 10.89 2.95 -14.21
N ALA A 16 10.05 3.26 -13.22
CA ALA A 16 10.36 4.22 -12.16
C ALA A 16 11.56 3.76 -11.32
N SER A 17 11.66 2.46 -11.02
CA SER A 17 12.81 1.88 -10.33
C SER A 17 14.13 2.14 -11.05
N LYS A 18 14.16 1.90 -12.37
CA LYS A 18 15.36 2.11 -13.19
C LYS A 18 15.67 3.59 -13.40
N LYS A 19 14.65 4.41 -13.62
CA LYS A 19 14.81 5.85 -13.89
C LYS A 19 15.32 6.61 -12.67
N ASN A 20 14.86 6.25 -11.48
CA ASN A 20 15.13 6.97 -10.23
C ASN A 20 16.20 6.28 -9.36
N ASP A 21 16.84 5.22 -9.86
CA ASP A 21 17.76 4.34 -9.10
C ASP A 21 17.22 3.95 -7.71
N ALA A 22 15.91 3.66 -7.66
CA ALA A 22 15.17 3.46 -6.43
C ALA A 22 14.62 2.03 -6.40
N PRO A 23 15.31 1.07 -5.75
CA PRO A 23 14.97 -0.36 -5.79
C PRO A 23 13.62 -0.68 -5.13
N ILE A 24 13.09 0.23 -4.30
CA ILE A 24 11.77 0.10 -3.68
C ILE A 24 10.66 -0.11 -4.72
N TRP A 25 10.71 0.60 -5.85
CA TRP A 25 9.70 0.48 -6.91
C TRP A 25 9.75 -0.87 -7.61
N GLY A 26 10.95 -1.42 -7.80
CA GLY A 26 11.15 -2.77 -8.31
C GLY A 26 10.49 -3.82 -7.40
N LYS A 27 10.71 -3.71 -6.08
CA LYS A 27 10.07 -4.59 -5.09
C LYS A 27 8.54 -4.45 -5.10
N LEU A 28 8.01 -3.23 -5.15
CA LEU A 28 6.55 -3.00 -5.24
C LEU A 28 5.96 -3.65 -6.50
N ALA A 29 6.66 -3.59 -7.63
CA ALA A 29 6.25 -4.25 -8.86
C ALA A 29 6.22 -5.78 -8.73
N GLU A 30 7.21 -6.38 -8.06
CA GLU A 30 7.23 -7.81 -7.79
C GLU A 30 6.05 -8.25 -6.93
N TYR A 31 5.73 -7.51 -5.87
CA TYR A 31 4.55 -7.80 -5.05
C TYR A 31 3.23 -7.61 -5.80
N ALA A 32 3.14 -6.63 -6.71
CA ALA A 32 1.95 -6.42 -7.53
C ALA A 32 1.60 -7.64 -8.39
N LEU A 33 2.63 -8.32 -8.91
CA LEU A 33 2.52 -9.48 -9.78
C LEU A 33 2.26 -10.80 -9.03
N LYS A 34 2.33 -10.79 -7.69
CA LYS A 34 2.03 -12.01 -6.90
C LYS A 34 0.56 -12.41 -7.06
N PRO A 35 0.28 -13.74 -7.05
CA PRO A 35 -1.09 -14.23 -7.03
C PRO A 35 -1.82 -13.75 -5.77
N SER A 36 -3.16 -13.63 -5.83
CA SER A 36 -3.98 -13.07 -4.76
C SER A 36 -3.75 -13.73 -3.39
N GLN A 37 -3.54 -15.04 -3.35
CA GLN A 37 -3.26 -15.78 -2.12
C GLN A 37 -1.91 -15.42 -1.48
N ALA A 38 -0.94 -14.98 -2.28
CA ALA A 38 0.39 -14.57 -1.81
C ALA A 38 0.49 -13.05 -1.57
N LYS A 39 -0.61 -12.30 -1.74
CA LYS A 39 -0.65 -10.87 -1.44
C LYS A 39 -0.76 -10.65 0.06
N ILE A 40 -0.01 -9.68 0.54
CA ILE A 40 0.06 -9.34 1.96
C ILE A 40 -1.23 -8.61 2.35
N ALA A 41 -1.74 -8.91 3.55
CA ALA A 41 -2.76 -8.12 4.21
C ALA A 41 -2.17 -7.47 5.47
N VAL A 42 -2.39 -6.16 5.63
CA VAL A 42 -1.87 -5.39 6.77
C VAL A 42 -3.03 -4.76 7.53
N ASN A 43 -3.02 -4.88 8.85
CA ASN A 43 -4.00 -4.25 9.72
C ASN A 43 -3.58 -2.83 10.10
N LEU A 44 -4.54 -1.91 10.26
CA LEU A 44 -4.29 -0.54 10.74
C LEU A 44 -3.47 -0.50 12.03
N LYS A 45 -3.75 -1.39 12.99
CA LYS A 45 -2.96 -1.49 14.24
C LYS A 45 -1.46 -1.61 13.96
N ARG A 46 -1.08 -2.39 12.94
CA ARG A 46 0.32 -2.60 12.59
C ARG A 46 0.88 -1.33 11.96
N ILE A 47 0.11 -0.66 11.10
CA ILE A 47 0.54 0.60 10.49
C ILE A 47 0.82 1.64 11.58
N ASP A 48 -0.15 1.88 12.46
CA ASP A 48 -0.05 2.85 13.57
C ASP A 48 1.17 2.60 14.49
N GLN A 49 1.53 1.33 14.72
CA GLN A 49 2.72 0.99 15.53
C GLN A 49 4.06 1.33 14.86
N TYR A 50 4.12 1.35 13.53
CA TYR A 50 5.36 1.55 12.78
C TYR A 50 5.44 2.91 12.09
N THR A 51 4.42 3.75 12.23
CA THR A 51 4.34 5.05 11.57
C THR A 51 4.30 6.19 12.58
N LYS A 52 4.72 7.35 12.12
CA LYS A 52 4.64 8.62 12.84
C LYS A 52 3.75 9.60 12.07
N GLU A 53 3.44 10.71 12.72
CA GLU A 53 2.63 11.76 12.12
C GLU A 53 3.26 12.30 10.82
N ASN A 54 2.44 12.40 9.78
CA ASN A 54 2.77 12.78 8.40
C ASN A 54 3.68 11.80 7.63
N ASP A 55 3.84 10.56 8.10
CA ASP A 55 4.57 9.54 7.34
C ASP A 55 3.84 9.13 6.06
N ILE A 56 4.65 8.77 5.05
CA ILE A 56 4.18 8.23 3.77
C ILE A 56 4.41 6.72 3.76
N VAL A 57 3.33 5.96 3.61
CA VAL A 57 3.35 4.50 3.72
C VAL A 57 2.87 3.88 2.42
N ALA A 58 3.66 2.99 1.84
CA ALA A 58 3.28 2.20 0.68
C ALA A 58 3.08 0.73 1.07
N VAL A 59 1.85 0.21 0.92
CA VAL A 59 1.51 -1.18 1.21
C VAL A 59 1.26 -1.94 -0.09
N PRO A 60 2.11 -2.92 -0.46
CA PRO A 60 1.96 -3.69 -1.69
C PRO A 60 0.88 -4.79 -1.60
N GLY A 61 -0.25 -4.47 -0.99
CA GLY A 61 -1.27 -5.44 -0.60
C GLY A 61 -2.56 -4.78 -0.11
N LYS A 62 -3.37 -5.56 0.60
CA LYS A 62 -4.65 -5.10 1.14
C LYS A 62 -4.48 -4.53 2.55
N VAL A 63 -5.07 -3.37 2.81
CA VAL A 63 -5.16 -2.80 4.16
C VAL A 63 -6.53 -3.10 4.78
N LEU A 64 -6.53 -3.59 6.01
CA LEU A 64 -7.69 -4.04 6.76
C LEU A 64 -7.93 -3.15 7.99
N GLY A 65 -9.20 -2.90 8.32
CA GLY A 65 -9.62 -1.93 9.34
C GLY A 65 -9.48 -2.37 10.80
N THR A 66 -8.68 -3.40 11.09
CA THR A 66 -8.46 -3.90 12.46
C THR A 66 -7.51 -2.96 13.21
N GLY A 67 -7.97 -2.43 14.34
CA GLY A 67 -7.29 -1.39 15.11
C GLY A 67 -7.69 0.02 14.68
N ASN A 68 -7.03 1.02 15.24
CA ASN A 68 -7.23 2.43 14.93
C ASN A 68 -5.90 3.06 14.51
N ILE A 69 -5.99 4.22 13.88
CA ILE A 69 -4.84 5.05 13.58
C ILE A 69 -4.96 6.35 14.35
N SER A 70 -3.93 6.68 15.11
CA SER A 70 -3.93 7.77 16.08
C SER A 70 -3.44 9.10 15.50
N HIS A 71 -2.76 9.04 14.36
CA HIS A 71 -2.08 10.16 13.75
C HIS A 71 -2.33 10.19 12.24
N LYS A 72 -2.13 11.37 11.65
CA LYS A 72 -2.28 11.60 10.23
C LYS A 72 -1.18 10.87 9.44
N ILE A 73 -1.56 10.04 8.48
CA ILE A 73 -0.64 9.39 7.54
C ILE A 73 -1.09 9.56 6.09
N SER A 74 -0.16 9.43 5.14
CA SER A 74 -0.48 9.26 3.72
C SER A 74 -0.27 7.81 3.31
N LEU A 75 -1.35 7.07 3.08
CA LEU A 75 -1.33 5.64 2.79
C LEU A 75 -1.60 5.38 1.30
N TYR A 76 -0.65 4.72 0.65
CA TYR A 76 -0.80 4.19 -0.69
C TYR A 76 -0.86 2.67 -0.64
N SER A 77 -1.99 2.07 -1.03
CA SER A 77 -2.14 0.61 -1.07
C SER A 77 -2.73 0.12 -2.37
N PHE A 78 -2.54 -1.17 -2.68
CA PHE A 78 -3.18 -1.78 -3.86
C PHE A 78 -4.67 -2.05 -3.63
N SER A 79 -5.07 -2.21 -2.37
CA SER A 79 -6.47 -2.40 -1.99
C SER A 79 -6.65 -1.99 -0.53
N ILE A 80 -7.84 -1.50 -0.19
CA ILE A 80 -8.19 -1.09 1.17
C ILE A 80 -9.62 -1.55 1.48
N SER A 81 -9.89 -1.94 2.72
CA SER A 81 -11.27 -2.16 3.17
C SER A 81 -11.95 -0.83 3.46
N ASN A 82 -13.26 -0.74 3.23
CA ASN A 82 -14.04 0.48 3.52
C ASN A 82 -13.83 0.95 4.97
N SER A 83 -13.87 0.01 5.92
CA SER A 83 -13.62 0.29 7.34
C SER A 83 -12.21 0.87 7.62
N ALA A 84 -11.21 0.49 6.83
CA ALA A 84 -9.86 1.04 6.98
C ALA A 84 -9.77 2.45 6.39
N ALA A 85 -10.36 2.64 5.20
CA ALA A 85 -10.40 3.93 4.53
C ALA A 85 -11.09 4.99 5.39
N THR A 86 -12.26 4.67 5.96
CA THR A 86 -12.98 5.58 6.86
C THR A 86 -12.12 6.00 8.04
N LYS A 87 -11.49 5.03 8.75
CA LYS A 87 -10.64 5.34 9.90
C LYS A 87 -9.42 6.21 9.58
N ILE A 88 -8.85 6.06 8.38
CA ILE A 88 -7.71 6.89 7.94
C ILE A 88 -8.17 8.31 7.63
N LEU A 89 -9.31 8.45 6.95
CA LEU A 89 -9.91 9.75 6.66
C LEU A 89 -10.34 10.47 7.94
N ASP A 90 -10.92 9.75 8.91
CA ASP A 90 -11.32 10.29 10.22
C ASP A 90 -10.10 10.82 11.01
N ALA A 91 -8.94 10.18 10.86
CA ALA A 91 -7.68 10.63 11.44
C ALA A 91 -7.01 11.78 10.67
N GLY A 92 -7.66 12.33 9.63
CA GLY A 92 -7.14 13.41 8.79
C GLY A 92 -6.05 12.98 7.81
N GLY A 93 -5.90 11.67 7.60
CA GLY A 93 -5.01 11.07 6.61
C GLY A 93 -5.58 11.06 5.19
N LYS A 94 -4.81 10.50 4.26
CA LYS A 94 -5.21 10.35 2.85
C LYS A 94 -4.67 9.06 2.24
#